data_AF-A0A7C0Y225-F1
#
_entry.id   AF-A0A7C0Y225-F1
#
_cell.length_a   1.000
_cell.length_b   1.000
_cell.length_c   1.000
_cell.angle_alpha   90.00
_cell.angle_beta   90.00
_cell.angle_gamma   90.00
#
_symmetry.space_group_name_H-M   'P 1'
#
loop_
_entity.id
_entity.type
_entity.pdbx_description
1 polymer ?
#
loop_
_entity_poly.entity_id
_entity_poly.type
_entity_poly.pdbx_seq_one_letter_code
_entity_poly.pdbx_strand_id
1 'polypeptide(L)' 'GVAYVPGEAFFAHRDVKNTMRLNFTYVSEEKIREGIKRLAETIEEEMKK' A
#
# COMPACT_ATOMS: atom_id res chain seq x y z
N GLY A 1 6.24 -1.30 10.86
CA GLY A 1 5.30 -0.47 10.10
C GLY A 1 5.60 -0.58 8.61
N VAL A 2 4.61 -0.33 7.75
CA VAL A 2 4.74 -0.27 6.29
C VAL A 2 4.20 1.09 5.82
N ALA A 3 4.76 1.65 4.75
CA ALA A 3 4.30 2.90 4.15
C ALA A 3 4.09 2.72 2.64
N TYR A 4 3.10 3.42 2.09
CA TYR A 4 2.77 3.46 0.67
C TYR A 4 2.29 4.87 0.30
N VAL A 5 2.12 5.14 -1.00
CA VAL A 5 1.55 6.41 -1.46
C VAL A 5 0.07 6.20 -1.79
N PRO A 6 -0.88 6.91 -1.14
CA PRO A 6 -2.28 6.86 -1.50
C PRO A 6 -2.50 7.24 -2.97
N GLY A 7 -3.31 6.44 -3.67
CA GLY A 7 -3.52 6.57 -5.11
C GLY A 7 -4.26 7.85 -5.51
N GLU A 8 -5.06 8.41 -4.61
CA GLU A 8 -5.80 9.67 -4.80
C GLU A 8 -4.92 10.80 -5.34
N ALA A 9 -3.66 10.90 -4.89
CA ALA A 9 -2.74 11.95 -5.32
C ALA A 9 -2.43 11.92 -6.83
N PHE A 10 -2.71 10.80 -7.51
CA PHE A 10 -2.49 10.61 -8.94
C PHE A 10 -3.73 10.88 -9.80
N PHE A 11 -4.90 11.13 -9.21
CA PHE A 11 -6.11 11.50 -9.92
C PHE A 11 -6.35 12.99 -9.80
N ALA A 12 -6.44 13.71 -10.93
CA ALA A 12 -6.57 15.17 -10.95
C ALA A 12 -7.76 15.68 -10.11
N HIS A 13 -8.86 14.94 -10.13
CA HIS A 13 -10.08 15.25 -9.37
C HIS A 13 -10.15 14.60 -7.99
N ARG A 14 -9.18 13.75 -7.63
CA ARG A 14 -9.09 13.07 -6.32
C ARG A 14 -10.33 12.27 -5.93
N ASP A 15 -11.09 11.82 -6.92
CA ASP A 15 -12.35 11.08 -6.82
C ASP A 15 -12.13 9.58 -6.57
N VAL A 16 -10.95 9.05 -6.88
CA VAL A 16 -10.59 7.66 -6.64
C VAL A 16 -9.82 7.51 -5.32
N LYS A 17 -10.41 6.79 -4.35
CA LYS A 17 -9.87 6.63 -2.98
C LYS A 17 -9.36 5.23 -2.64
N ASN A 18 -9.73 4.21 -3.40
CA ASN A 18 -9.44 2.80 -3.12
C ASN A 18 -8.22 2.27 -3.90
N THR A 19 -7.25 3.14 -4.19
CA THR A 19 -6.03 2.78 -4.93
C THR A 19 -4.77 3.21 -4.16
N MET A 20 -3.63 2.58 -4.45
CA MET A 20 -2.34 2.89 -3.84
C MET A 20 -1.19 2.60 -4.80
N ARG A 21 -0.05 3.29 -4.64
CA ARG A 21 1.18 3.04 -5.40
C ARG A 21 2.23 2.35 -4.54
N LEU A 22 2.78 1.25 -5.05
CA LEU A 22 3.88 0.50 -4.46
C LEU A 22 5.16 0.67 -5.28
N ASN A 23 6.32 0.64 -4.62
CA ASN A 23 7.64 0.62 -5.26
C ASN A 23 8.41 -0.62 -4.80
N PHE A 24 9.08 -1.30 -5.73
CA PHE A 24 9.84 -2.53 -5.48
C PHE A 24 11.30 -2.44 -5.97
N THR A 25 11.76 -1.25 -6.38
CA THR A 25 13.09 -1.08 -6.99
C THR A 25 14.15 -0.59 -6.01
N TYR A 26 13.74 -0.01 -4.87
CA TYR A 26 14.65 0.61 -3.91
C TYR A 26 14.94 -0.26 -2.67
N VAL A 27 14.00 -1.14 -2.32
CA VAL A 27 14.09 -2.01 -1.13
C VAL A 27 14.53 -3.41 -1.52
N SER A 28 15.21 -4.10 -0.60
CA SER A 28 15.62 -5.50 -0.79
C SER A 28 14.43 -6.45 -0.85
N GLU A 29 14.59 -7.61 -1.51
CA GLU A 29 13.54 -8.62 -1.63
C GLU A 29 12.99 -9.09 -0.27
N GLU A 30 13.85 -9.25 0.72
CA GLU A 30 13.45 -9.63 2.09
C GLU A 30 12.49 -8.60 2.69
N LYS A 31 12.83 -7.31 2.59
CA LYS A 31 11.99 -6.20 3.07
C LYS A 31 10.69 -6.09 2.26
N ILE A 32 10.73 -6.42 0.96
CA ILE A 32 9.52 -6.48 0.14
C ILE A 32 8.57 -7.56 0.67
N ARG A 33 9.06 -8.77 0.94
CA ARG A 33 8.25 -9.87 1.49
C ARG A 33 7.64 -9.50 2.84
N GLU A 34 8.44 -8.95 3.76
CA GLU A 34 7.97 -8.50 5.07
C GLU A 34 6.96 -7.35 4.96
N GLY A 35 7.22 -6.38 4.08
CA GLY A 35 6.36 -5.23 3.86
C GLY A 35 5.00 -5.61 3.28
N ILE A 36 4.97 -6.50 2.28
CA ILE A 36 3.73 -7.01 1.68
C ILE A 36 2.92 -7.82 2.69
N LYS A 37 3.57 -8.65 3.52
CA LYS A 37 2.89 -9.40 4.59
C LYS A 37 2.14 -8.45 5.53
N ARG A 38 2.82 -7.42 6.04
CA ARG A 38 2.21 -6.41 6.93
C ARG A 38 1.08 -5.62 6.27
N LEU A 39 1.25 -5.28 5.00
CA LEU A 39 0.22 -4.57 4.23
C LEU A 39 -1.04 -5.43 4.08
N ALA A 40 -0.88 -6.72 3.77
CA ALA A 40 -2.00 -7.67 3.68
C ALA A 40 -2.75 -7.80 5.01
N GLU A 41 -2.02 -8.00 6.12
CA GLU A 41 -2.61 -8.05 7.47
C GLU A 41 -3.43 -6.78 7.78
N THR A 42 -2.91 -5.60 7.44
CA THR A 42 -3.61 -4.32 7.64
C THR A 42 -4.91 -4.23 6.83
N ILE A 43 -4.89 -4.68 5.57
CA ILE A 43 -6.08 -4.68 4.71
C ILE A 43 -7.13 -5.67 5.24
N GLU A 44 -6.71 -6.88 5.63
CA GLU A 44 -7.62 -7.88 6.19
C GLU A 44 -8.29 -7.41 7.48
N GLU A 45 -7.54 -6.75 8.37
CA GLU A 45 -8.08 -6.15 9.59
C GLU A 45 -9.10 -5.06 9.29
N GLU A 46 -8.83 -4.20 8.31
CA GLU A 46 -9.75 -3.12 7.92
C GLU A 46 -11.02 -3.64 7.25
N MET A 47 -10.93 -4.73 6.47
CA MET A 47 -12.09 -5.36 5.82
C MET A 47 -13.01 -6.12 6.79
N LYS A 48 -12.51 -6.50 7.98
CA LYS A 48 -13.28 -7.18 9.03
C LYS A 48 -14.01 -6.21 9.96
N LYS A 49 -13.66 -4.93 9.92
CA LYS A 49 -14.36 -3.86 10.66
C LYS A 49 -15.67 -3.50 9.97
#